data_AF-A0A3M8G580-F1
#
_entry.id   AF-A0A3M8G580-F1
#
_cell.length_a   1.000
_cell.length_b   1.000
_cell.length_c   1.000
_cell.angle_alpha   90.00
_cell.angle_beta   90.00
_cell.angle_gamma   90.00
#
_symmetry.space_group_name_H-M   'P 1'
#
loop_
_entity.id
_entity.type
_entity.pdbx_description
1 polymer ?
#
loop_
_entity_poly.entity_id
_entity_poly.type
_entity_poly.pdbx_seq_one_letter_code
_entity_poly.pdbx_strand_id
1 'polypeptide(L)'
;MNISTKLKDEHIDPEKPSSGYEWWYFDGLSFDKQWSFVIIFYEGNPFSPRYIEALRDEEATPDQFPAISISVYHKDKPEYYSFVEYKPGSFHWNEEEGSARIGSNFFQWKQDHKSLEYRLLIAQQLDSNHSIQANLLFKSTELSEGLIEHSSDDRHFWNLLQPRAEVTGSIILEGRRDHSVLFNGVGYHDHNTGYEPLKDSFEDWYWGRIHFPQYTLVYYIMNGLNGKQQHEAWLISKEEQIISRTFENLELSDFSKTKLGLNSARSIRLGSGDTSITLNQSRVLDNGPFYQRFLADATLTDQEGSFKAKGITEYIKPDRIYEEKYWWMVRMRLRFLSQKPHWVQRSKMLYQWTW
;
A
#
# COMPACT_ATOMS: atom_id res chain seq x y z
N MET A 1 4.17 5.47 16.99
CA MET A 1 4.49 5.31 15.56
C MET A 1 5.28 6.52 15.10
N ASN A 2 6.30 6.34 14.27
CA ASN A 2 6.99 7.48 13.65
C ASN A 2 6.24 7.89 12.38
N ILE A 3 5.87 9.17 12.28
CA ILE A 3 5.25 9.73 11.07
C ILE A 3 5.87 11.07 10.69
N SER A 4 6.03 11.28 9.39
CA SER A 4 6.45 12.52 8.77
C SER A 4 5.56 12.88 7.57
N THR A 5 5.66 14.12 7.12
CA THR A 5 5.07 14.62 5.86
C THR A 5 6.11 15.40 5.04
N LYS A 6 7.40 15.11 5.25
CA LYS A 6 8.51 15.88 4.67
C LYS A 6 9.04 15.16 3.43
N LEU A 7 9.18 15.90 2.33
CA LEU A 7 9.70 15.32 1.08
C LEU A 7 11.13 14.78 1.24
N LYS A 8 11.95 15.37 2.12
CA LYS A 8 13.30 14.85 2.40
C LYS A 8 13.30 13.41 2.98
N ASP A 9 12.19 12.99 3.59
CA ASP A 9 12.03 11.64 4.14
C ASP A 9 11.49 10.66 3.07
N GLU A 10 11.37 11.10 1.82
CA GLU A 10 11.12 10.25 0.64
C GLU A 10 12.38 9.50 0.21
N HIS A 11 13.56 10.01 0.59
CA HIS A 11 14.82 9.42 0.23
C HIS A 11 15.02 8.07 0.91
N ILE A 12 15.65 7.16 0.15
CA ILE A 12 16.12 5.88 0.67
C ILE A 12 17.00 6.11 1.90
N ASP A 13 16.74 5.36 2.97
CA ASP A 13 17.60 5.38 4.14
C ASP A 13 18.82 4.45 3.92
N PRO A 14 20.05 4.97 3.87
CA PRO A 14 21.25 4.16 3.65
C PRO A 14 21.73 3.41 4.90
N GLU A 15 21.21 3.73 6.09
CA GLU A 15 21.59 3.15 7.38
C GLU A 15 20.67 1.99 7.81
N LYS A 16 19.71 1.59 6.97
CA LYS A 16 18.83 0.44 7.24
C LYS A 16 19.64 -0.84 7.49
N PRO A 17 19.34 -1.60 8.55
CA PRO A 17 20.01 -2.87 8.81
C PRO A 17 19.62 -3.93 7.78
N SER A 18 20.32 -5.06 7.80
CA SER A 18 20.02 -6.25 6.99
C SER A 18 18.56 -6.69 7.03
N SER A 19 17.87 -6.48 8.15
CA SER A 19 16.46 -6.81 8.39
C SER A 19 15.46 -5.68 8.08
N GLY A 20 15.95 -4.54 7.61
CA GLY A 20 15.13 -3.39 7.27
C GLY A 20 14.41 -3.55 5.94
N TYR A 21 13.45 -2.68 5.69
CA TYR A 21 12.70 -2.66 4.44
C TYR A 21 12.28 -1.24 4.11
N GLU A 22 12.02 -1.00 2.83
CA GLU A 22 11.33 0.20 2.36
C GLU A 22 10.28 -0.16 1.33
N TRP A 23 9.18 0.60 1.34
CA TRP A 23 8.24 0.56 0.24
C TRP A 23 7.61 1.92 -0.08
N TRP A 24 7.44 2.16 -1.37
CA TRP A 24 6.70 3.30 -1.92
C TRP A 24 5.36 2.81 -2.43
N TYR A 25 4.29 3.24 -1.78
CA TYR A 25 2.93 2.82 -2.06
C TYR A 25 2.23 3.88 -2.92
N PHE A 26 1.58 3.45 -3.99
CA PHE A 26 0.74 4.29 -4.83
C PHE A 26 -0.56 3.59 -5.12
N ASP A 27 -1.66 4.31 -5.13
CA ASP A 27 -2.91 3.78 -5.62
C ASP A 27 -3.88 4.86 -6.08
N GLY A 28 -4.98 4.43 -6.68
CA GLY A 28 -5.98 5.34 -7.21
C GLY A 28 -7.35 4.71 -7.30
N LEU A 29 -8.37 5.55 -7.22
CA LEU A 29 -9.77 5.24 -7.51
C LEU A 29 -10.29 6.23 -8.57
N SER A 30 -10.81 5.72 -9.67
CA SER A 30 -11.38 6.55 -10.73
C SER A 30 -12.62 7.30 -10.26
N PHE A 31 -12.90 8.47 -10.84
CA PHE A 31 -14.07 9.27 -10.44
C PHE A 31 -15.41 8.54 -10.62
N ASP A 32 -15.51 7.68 -11.64
CA ASP A 32 -16.69 6.83 -11.88
C ASP A 32 -16.76 5.60 -10.95
N LYS A 33 -15.74 5.43 -10.08
CA LYS A 33 -15.59 4.35 -9.11
C LYS A 33 -15.59 2.95 -9.74
N GLN A 34 -15.28 2.87 -11.03
CA GLN A 34 -15.22 1.61 -11.76
C GLN A 34 -13.83 0.99 -11.70
N TRP A 35 -12.78 1.81 -11.65
CA TRP A 35 -11.40 1.35 -11.71
C TRP A 35 -10.65 1.75 -10.44
N SER A 36 -9.88 0.81 -9.91
CA SER A 36 -8.86 1.12 -8.91
C SER A 36 -7.61 0.32 -9.18
N PHE A 37 -6.47 0.82 -8.71
CA PHE A 37 -5.20 0.12 -8.79
C PHE A 37 -4.41 0.35 -7.52
N VAL A 38 -3.49 -0.55 -7.19
CA VAL A 38 -2.45 -0.39 -6.16
C VAL A 38 -1.12 -0.83 -6.78
N ILE A 39 -0.08 -0.03 -6.60
CA ILE A 39 1.29 -0.27 -7.07
C ILE A 39 2.22 -0.02 -5.89
N ILE A 40 3.07 -0.99 -5.58
CA ILE A 40 4.03 -0.89 -4.46
C ILE A 40 5.41 -1.29 -4.97
N PHE A 41 6.37 -0.38 -4.82
CA PHE A 41 7.79 -0.67 -5.04
C PHE A 41 8.40 -1.04 -3.69
N TYR A 42 9.25 -2.07 -3.67
CA TYR A 42 9.93 -2.53 -2.48
C TYR A 42 11.45 -2.53 -2.68
N GLU A 43 12.17 -2.05 -1.67
CA GLU A 43 13.56 -2.40 -1.39
C GLU A 43 13.56 -3.25 -0.11
N GLY A 44 14.02 -4.51 -0.18
CA GLY A 44 13.89 -5.45 0.93
C GLY A 44 12.44 -5.88 1.16
N ASN A 45 11.82 -6.56 0.20
CA ASN A 45 10.41 -6.96 0.28
C ASN A 45 10.11 -7.83 1.53
N PRO A 46 9.41 -7.30 2.56
CA PRO A 46 9.19 -8.00 3.82
C PRO A 46 8.23 -9.19 3.69
N PHE A 47 7.58 -9.33 2.53
CA PHE A 47 6.67 -10.43 2.22
C PHE A 47 7.32 -11.53 1.37
N SER A 48 8.64 -11.48 1.18
CA SER A 48 9.39 -12.50 0.46
C SER A 48 9.83 -13.63 1.38
N PRO A 49 9.39 -14.89 1.13
CA PRO A 49 9.95 -16.06 1.80
C PRO A 49 11.46 -16.19 1.62
N ARG A 50 12.01 -15.75 0.47
CA ARG A 50 13.45 -15.78 0.24
C ARG A 50 14.20 -14.79 1.11
N TYR A 51 13.66 -13.59 1.27
CA TYR A 51 14.25 -12.59 2.14
C TYR A 51 14.18 -13.04 3.60
N ILE A 52 13.02 -13.56 4.02
CA ILE A 52 12.83 -14.12 5.36
C ILE A 52 13.79 -15.29 5.64
N GLU A 53 14.03 -16.16 4.66
CA GLU A 53 15.00 -17.26 4.77
C GLU A 53 16.43 -16.71 4.91
N ALA A 54 16.84 -15.78 4.04
CA ALA A 54 18.17 -15.16 4.10
C ALA A 54 18.44 -14.38 5.40
N LEU A 55 17.40 -13.82 6.03
CA LEU A 55 17.50 -13.18 7.35
C LEU A 55 17.81 -14.17 8.47
N ARG A 56 17.40 -15.44 8.35
CA ARG A 56 17.73 -16.47 9.34
C ARG A 56 19.20 -16.87 9.29
N ASP A 57 19.79 -16.77 8.10
CA ASP A 57 21.18 -17.14 7.83
C ASP A 57 22.15 -15.94 7.99
N GLU A 58 21.65 -14.76 8.36
CA GLU A 58 22.42 -13.50 8.50
C GLU A 58 23.12 -13.04 7.20
N GLU A 59 22.67 -13.50 6.03
CA GLU A 59 23.30 -13.22 4.73
C GLU A 59 22.59 -12.13 3.91
N ALA A 60 21.55 -11.50 4.45
CA ALA A 60 20.67 -10.64 3.67
C ALA A 60 21.06 -9.15 3.72
N THR A 61 20.93 -8.47 2.58
CA THR A 61 20.80 -7.00 2.51
C THR A 61 19.52 -6.62 1.75
N PRO A 62 18.78 -5.56 2.17
CA PRO A 62 17.48 -5.22 1.57
C PRO A 62 17.51 -5.05 0.03
N ASP A 63 18.58 -4.46 -0.49
CA ASP A 63 18.81 -4.19 -1.93
C ASP A 63 18.91 -5.46 -2.80
N GLN A 64 19.11 -6.63 -2.18
CA GLN A 64 19.11 -7.93 -2.87
C GLN A 64 17.71 -8.48 -3.15
N PHE A 65 16.68 -7.95 -2.47
CA PHE A 65 15.30 -8.43 -2.57
C PHE A 65 14.32 -7.35 -3.05
N PRO A 66 14.61 -6.64 -4.16
CA PRO A 66 13.70 -5.62 -4.67
C PRO A 66 12.49 -6.28 -5.32
N ALA A 67 11.30 -5.70 -5.12
CA ALA A 67 10.08 -6.25 -5.68
C ALA A 67 9.10 -5.16 -6.12
N ILE A 68 8.15 -5.55 -6.95
CA ILE A 68 6.98 -4.72 -7.27
C ILE A 68 5.72 -5.55 -7.15
N SER A 69 4.73 -5.03 -6.43
CA SER A 69 3.37 -5.54 -6.39
C SER A 69 2.43 -4.60 -7.15
N ILE A 70 1.60 -5.15 -8.03
CA ILE A 70 0.62 -4.39 -8.81
C ILE A 70 -0.71 -5.13 -8.75
N SER A 71 -1.77 -4.41 -8.45
CA SER A 71 -3.14 -4.91 -8.49
C SER A 71 -4.01 -3.90 -9.24
N VAL A 72 -4.81 -4.36 -10.20
CA VAL A 72 -5.79 -3.51 -10.90
C VAL A 72 -7.16 -4.18 -10.84
N TYR A 73 -8.16 -3.39 -10.45
CA TYR A 73 -9.52 -3.82 -10.24
C TYR A 73 -10.48 -3.06 -11.15
N HIS A 74 -11.48 -3.77 -11.67
CA HIS A 74 -12.61 -3.20 -12.40
C HIS A 74 -13.92 -3.69 -11.77
N LYS A 75 -14.78 -2.76 -11.34
CA LYS A 75 -16.04 -3.05 -10.66
C LYS A 75 -15.84 -3.99 -9.47
N ASP A 76 -14.86 -3.65 -8.63
CA ASP A 76 -14.47 -4.38 -7.42
C ASP A 76 -13.96 -5.81 -7.66
N LYS A 77 -13.55 -6.13 -8.90
CA LYS A 77 -13.02 -7.45 -9.28
C LYS A 77 -11.60 -7.31 -9.81
N PRO A 78 -10.69 -8.23 -9.47
CA PRO A 78 -9.32 -8.18 -9.98
C PRO A 78 -9.28 -8.49 -11.48
N GLU A 79 -8.69 -7.58 -12.27
CA GLU A 79 -8.43 -7.74 -13.70
C GLU A 79 -6.96 -8.08 -13.99
N TYR A 80 -6.05 -7.54 -13.18
CA TYR A 80 -4.62 -7.77 -13.26
C TYR A 80 -4.03 -7.84 -11.86
N TYR A 81 -3.08 -8.75 -11.69
CA TYR A 81 -2.26 -8.87 -10.48
C TYR A 81 -0.86 -9.30 -10.90
N SER A 82 0.14 -8.69 -10.29
CA SER A 82 1.51 -9.18 -10.31
C SER A 82 2.16 -8.92 -8.97
N PHE A 83 3.01 -9.85 -8.55
CA PHE A 83 3.96 -9.62 -7.47
C PHE A 83 5.27 -10.24 -7.91
N VAL A 84 6.26 -9.41 -8.22
CA VAL A 84 7.51 -9.83 -8.88
C VAL A 84 8.68 -9.38 -8.04
N GLU A 85 9.50 -10.32 -7.59
CA GLU A 85 10.81 -10.06 -6.98
C GLU A 85 11.88 -10.15 -8.07
N TYR A 86 12.67 -9.08 -8.17
CA TYR A 86 13.72 -8.90 -9.16
C TYR A 86 15.06 -9.46 -8.65
N LYS A 87 16.05 -9.51 -9.54
CA LYS A 87 17.39 -9.99 -9.16
C LYS A 87 18.12 -8.92 -8.34
N PRO A 88 19.07 -9.30 -7.47
CA PRO A 88 19.97 -8.34 -6.81
C PRO A 88 20.57 -7.35 -7.81
N GLY A 89 20.69 -6.08 -7.41
CA GLY A 89 21.17 -4.98 -8.27
C GLY A 89 20.16 -4.48 -9.32
N SER A 90 18.90 -4.92 -9.28
CA SER A 90 17.86 -4.41 -10.19
C SER A 90 17.25 -3.08 -9.72
N PHE A 91 17.33 -2.78 -8.42
CA PHE A 91 16.87 -1.53 -7.83
C PHE A 91 17.91 -0.43 -8.10
N HIS A 92 17.45 0.69 -8.63
CA HIS A 92 18.28 1.86 -8.90
C HIS A 92 17.58 3.08 -8.32
N TRP A 93 18.26 3.78 -7.42
CA TRP A 93 17.83 5.04 -6.86
C TRP A 93 18.65 6.19 -7.46
N ASN A 94 17.99 7.29 -7.81
CA ASN A 94 18.66 8.53 -8.21
C ASN A 94 18.14 9.67 -7.33
N GLU A 95 18.99 10.08 -6.38
CA GLU A 95 18.70 11.12 -5.41
C GLU A 95 18.53 12.49 -6.06
N GLU A 96 19.41 12.86 -7.00
CA GLU A 96 19.39 14.16 -7.68
C GLU A 96 18.14 14.34 -8.54
N GLU A 97 17.69 13.29 -9.22
CA GLU A 97 16.50 13.32 -10.08
C GLU A 97 15.20 13.03 -9.32
N GLY A 98 15.29 12.64 -8.05
CA GLY A 98 14.16 12.17 -7.25
C GLY A 98 13.44 11.02 -7.92
N SER A 99 14.11 9.88 -8.12
CA SER A 99 13.51 8.76 -8.84
C SER A 99 14.03 7.38 -8.43
N ALA A 100 13.19 6.37 -8.64
CA ALA A 100 13.54 4.97 -8.45
C ALA A 100 13.12 4.11 -9.65
N ARG A 101 13.92 3.08 -9.96
CA ARG A 101 13.68 2.13 -11.05
C ARG A 101 13.91 0.70 -10.59
N ILE A 102 13.00 -0.20 -10.94
CA ILE A 102 13.18 -1.65 -10.83
C ILE A 102 12.78 -2.30 -12.16
N GLY A 103 13.79 -2.76 -12.91
CA GLY A 103 13.60 -3.25 -14.27
C GLY A 103 13.02 -2.16 -15.18
N SER A 104 11.88 -2.43 -15.81
CA SER A 104 11.17 -1.49 -16.69
C SER A 104 10.14 -0.62 -15.98
N ASN A 105 10.06 -0.71 -14.65
CA ASN A 105 9.12 0.09 -13.85
C ASN A 105 9.88 1.20 -13.15
N PHE A 106 9.26 2.36 -13.06
CA PHE A 106 9.89 3.57 -12.61
C PHE A 106 8.88 4.52 -11.98
N PHE A 107 9.33 5.26 -10.97
CA PHE A 107 8.65 6.48 -10.56
C PHE A 107 9.67 7.62 -10.41
N GLN A 108 9.20 8.85 -10.62
CA GLN A 108 9.95 10.08 -10.36
C GLN A 108 9.02 11.09 -9.73
N TRP A 109 9.50 11.82 -8.74
CA TRP A 109 8.80 12.99 -8.22
C TRP A 109 9.48 14.29 -8.63
N LYS A 110 8.68 15.35 -8.67
CA LYS A 110 9.12 16.73 -8.82
C LYS A 110 8.33 17.62 -7.89
N GLN A 111 9.03 18.52 -7.24
CA GLN A 111 8.44 19.57 -6.43
C GLN A 111 8.62 20.91 -7.14
N ASP A 112 7.55 21.68 -7.20
CA ASP A 112 7.56 23.11 -7.48
C ASP A 112 6.91 23.83 -6.29
N HIS A 113 7.01 25.16 -6.20
CA HIS A 113 6.69 25.99 -5.02
C HIS A 113 5.36 25.71 -4.28
N LYS A 114 4.39 25.04 -4.92
CA LYS A 114 3.10 24.65 -4.31
C LYS A 114 2.60 23.27 -4.72
N SER A 115 3.37 22.51 -5.50
CA SER A 115 2.87 21.26 -6.07
C SER A 115 3.89 20.14 -6.02
N LEU A 116 3.40 18.96 -5.67
CA LEU A 116 4.14 17.72 -5.71
C LEU A 116 3.56 16.84 -6.82
N GLU A 117 4.41 16.43 -7.76
CA GLU A 117 4.02 15.57 -8.87
C GLU A 117 4.81 14.27 -8.84
N TYR A 118 4.13 13.12 -8.98
CA TYR A 118 4.75 11.83 -9.21
C TYR A 118 4.36 11.29 -10.58
N ARG A 119 5.35 10.89 -11.39
CA ARG A 119 5.15 10.18 -12.64
C ARG A 119 5.55 8.73 -12.48
N LEU A 120 4.63 7.81 -12.76
CA LEU A 120 4.88 6.37 -12.76
C LEU A 120 4.83 5.85 -14.19
N LEU A 121 5.86 5.08 -14.56
CA LEU A 121 5.91 4.30 -15.78
C LEU A 121 6.01 2.82 -15.39
N ILE A 122 5.00 2.05 -15.73
CA ILE A 122 4.91 0.63 -15.42
C ILE A 122 4.92 -0.16 -16.73
N ALA A 123 5.78 -1.18 -16.79
CA ALA A 123 5.81 -2.11 -17.90
C ALA A 123 6.21 -3.49 -17.38
N GLN A 124 5.26 -4.43 -17.40
CA GLN A 124 5.51 -5.81 -17.00
C GLN A 124 4.89 -6.79 -17.98
N GLN A 125 5.64 -7.87 -18.25
CA GLN A 125 5.19 -9.05 -18.97
C GLN A 125 5.44 -10.26 -18.07
N LEU A 126 4.37 -10.98 -17.74
CA LEU A 126 4.41 -12.16 -16.87
C LEU A 126 4.51 -13.46 -17.69
N ASP A 127 4.99 -14.52 -17.04
CA ASP A 127 5.08 -15.87 -17.63
C ASP A 127 3.71 -16.46 -18.03
N SER A 128 2.61 -15.93 -17.48
CA SER A 128 1.22 -16.30 -17.81
C SER A 128 0.72 -15.65 -19.11
N ASN A 129 1.55 -14.86 -19.78
CA ASN A 129 1.21 -13.92 -20.85
C ASN A 129 0.28 -12.79 -20.41
N HIS A 130 0.13 -12.56 -19.11
CA HIS A 130 -0.48 -11.31 -18.64
C HIS A 130 0.52 -10.16 -18.78
N SER A 131 0.06 -8.99 -19.17
CA SER A 131 0.88 -7.79 -19.28
C SER A 131 0.17 -6.54 -18.79
N ILE A 132 0.96 -5.55 -18.39
CA ILE A 132 0.51 -4.20 -18.08
C ILE A 132 1.51 -3.19 -18.66
N GLN A 133 0.96 -2.14 -19.26
CA GLN A 133 1.67 -0.89 -19.52
C GLN A 133 0.86 0.25 -18.91
N ALA A 134 1.48 1.06 -18.05
CA ALA A 134 0.81 2.22 -17.47
C ALA A 134 1.72 3.45 -17.45
N ASN A 135 1.12 4.60 -17.71
CA ASN A 135 1.72 5.91 -17.52
C ASN A 135 0.75 6.74 -16.69
N LEU A 136 1.10 7.01 -15.44
CA LEU A 136 0.26 7.67 -14.45
C LEU A 136 0.96 8.92 -13.93
N LEU A 137 0.21 10.01 -13.81
CA LEU A 137 0.64 11.26 -13.21
C LEU A 137 -0.24 11.54 -11.99
N PHE A 138 0.39 11.61 -10.84
CA PHE A 138 -0.19 12.06 -9.58
C PHE A 138 0.20 13.51 -9.38
N LYS A 139 -0.77 14.37 -9.08
CA LYS A 139 -0.55 15.79 -8.81
C LYS A 139 -1.32 16.21 -7.57
N SER A 140 -0.63 16.78 -6.60
CA SER A 140 -1.24 17.37 -5.42
C SER A 140 -0.67 18.75 -5.14
N THR A 141 -1.42 19.54 -4.39
CA THR A 141 -0.79 20.61 -3.60
C THR A 141 0.15 19.94 -2.61
N GLU A 142 1.32 20.55 -2.40
CA GLU A 142 2.24 20.06 -1.38
C GLU A 142 1.59 20.17 0.01
N LEU A 143 1.72 19.12 0.83
CA LEU A 143 1.36 19.21 2.24
C LEU A 143 2.32 20.18 2.93
N SER A 144 1.80 20.97 3.87
CA SER A 144 2.66 21.79 4.73
C SER A 144 3.72 20.92 5.40
N GLU A 145 4.99 21.30 5.28
CA GLU A 145 6.09 20.56 5.89
C GLU A 145 5.86 20.46 7.42
N GLY A 146 5.96 19.26 7.98
CA GLY A 146 5.71 19.02 9.41
C GLY A 146 4.24 19.14 9.83
N LEU A 147 3.29 19.08 8.88
CA LEU A 147 1.85 19.01 9.19
C LEU A 147 1.56 17.91 10.21
N ILE A 148 2.20 16.75 10.02
CA ILE A 148 2.24 15.68 11.00
C ILE A 148 3.70 15.32 11.23
N GLU A 149 4.14 15.45 12.48
CA GLU A 149 5.45 14.98 12.91
C GLU A 149 5.27 14.36 14.29
N HIS A 150 5.49 13.06 14.36
CA HIS A 150 5.49 12.32 15.61
C HIS A 150 6.68 11.37 15.62
N SER A 151 7.42 11.39 16.72
CA SER A 151 8.60 10.57 16.92
C SER A 151 8.44 9.74 18.20
N SER A 152 8.91 8.50 18.13
CA SER A 152 8.81 7.47 19.16
C SER A 152 9.97 6.49 19.00
N ASP A 153 10.16 5.60 19.96
CA ASP A 153 11.17 4.55 19.89
C ASP A 153 10.80 3.40 18.93
N ASP A 154 9.69 3.53 18.20
CA ASP A 154 9.24 2.52 17.22
C ASP A 154 10.24 2.40 16.07
N ARG A 155 10.32 1.21 15.47
CA ARG A 155 11.26 0.89 14.38
C ARG A 155 10.61 0.93 13.00
N HIS A 156 9.38 1.43 12.93
CA HIS A 156 8.60 1.62 11.71
C HIS A 156 8.26 3.10 11.53
N PHE A 157 8.51 3.60 10.33
CA PHE A 157 8.40 4.99 9.93
C PHE A 157 7.48 5.10 8.73
N TRP A 158 6.58 6.07 8.78
CA TRP A 158 5.60 6.33 7.74
C TRP A 158 5.71 7.78 7.28
N ASN A 159 5.98 8.00 6.00
CA ASN A 159 6.04 9.32 5.40
C ASN A 159 4.83 9.53 4.48
N LEU A 160 3.91 10.40 4.89
CA LEU A 160 2.67 10.70 4.18
C LEU A 160 2.87 11.93 3.28
N LEU A 161 3.01 11.72 1.96
CA LEU A 161 3.34 12.78 1.01
C LEU A 161 2.18 13.24 0.14
N GLN A 162 1.34 12.31 -0.32
CA GLN A 162 0.13 12.65 -1.07
C GLN A 162 -1.08 11.93 -0.48
N PRO A 163 -1.69 12.42 0.62
CA PRO A 163 -2.95 11.86 1.13
C PRO A 163 -4.06 11.94 0.07
N ARG A 164 -3.96 12.94 -0.82
CA ARG A 164 -4.86 13.16 -1.95
C ARG A 164 -4.09 13.77 -3.12
N ALA A 165 -4.04 13.05 -4.23
CA ALA A 165 -3.57 13.55 -5.51
C ALA A 165 -4.66 13.39 -6.58
N GLU A 166 -4.73 14.33 -7.52
CA GLU A 166 -5.37 14.08 -8.81
C GLU A 166 -4.52 13.08 -9.60
N VAL A 167 -5.15 12.04 -10.14
CA VAL A 167 -4.45 11.02 -10.93
C VAL A 167 -5.02 10.98 -12.33
N THR A 168 -4.15 11.18 -13.31
CA THR A 168 -4.47 11.05 -14.73
C THR A 168 -3.49 10.10 -15.40
N GLY A 169 -3.92 9.41 -16.45
CA GLY A 169 -3.00 8.54 -17.19
C GLY A 169 -3.67 7.49 -18.05
N SER A 170 -2.88 6.55 -18.52
CA SER A 170 -3.37 5.41 -19.30
C SER A 170 -2.88 4.09 -18.70
N ILE A 171 -3.74 3.08 -18.74
CA ILE A 171 -3.43 1.71 -18.33
C ILE A 171 -3.89 0.77 -19.44
N ILE A 172 -2.96 0.02 -20.02
CA ILE A 172 -3.21 -1.05 -20.98
C ILE A 172 -2.98 -2.37 -20.25
N LEU A 173 -4.00 -3.22 -20.22
CA LEU A 173 -3.95 -4.54 -19.59
C LEU A 173 -4.19 -5.61 -20.65
N GLU A 174 -3.33 -6.62 -20.66
CA GLU A 174 -3.64 -7.91 -21.27
C GLU A 174 -3.69 -8.91 -20.12
N GLY A 175 -4.85 -9.08 -19.50
CA GLY A 175 -4.97 -9.82 -18.25
C GLY A 175 -6.02 -10.91 -18.33
N ARG A 176 -6.91 -10.89 -17.33
CA ARG A 176 -8.15 -11.68 -17.37
C ARG A 176 -9.01 -11.31 -18.57
N ARG A 177 -9.05 -10.01 -18.86
CA ARG A 177 -9.64 -9.39 -20.03
C ARG A 177 -8.69 -8.29 -20.47
N ASP A 178 -8.75 -7.98 -21.75
CA ASP A 178 -7.93 -6.92 -22.31
C ASP A 178 -8.65 -5.59 -22.14
N HIS A 179 -7.94 -4.58 -21.65
CA HIS A 179 -8.50 -3.26 -21.38
C HIS A 179 -7.54 -2.16 -21.80
N SER A 180 -8.09 -1.07 -22.31
CA SER A 180 -7.39 0.21 -22.48
C SER A 180 -8.16 1.26 -21.68
N VAL A 181 -7.59 1.68 -20.56
CA VAL A 181 -8.23 2.56 -19.59
C VAL A 181 -7.57 3.93 -19.66
N LEU A 182 -8.36 4.97 -19.91
CA LEU A 182 -7.96 6.34 -19.60
C LEU A 182 -8.33 6.61 -18.14
N PHE A 183 -7.32 6.62 -17.27
CA PHE A 183 -7.53 6.79 -15.84
C PHE A 183 -7.70 8.28 -15.52
N ASN A 184 -8.77 8.61 -14.80
CA ASN A 184 -9.00 9.93 -14.23
C ASN A 184 -9.68 9.76 -12.86
N GLY A 185 -9.02 10.18 -11.80
CA GLY A 185 -9.48 9.91 -10.45
C GLY A 185 -8.66 10.58 -9.36
N VAL A 186 -8.77 10.02 -8.16
CA VAL A 186 -8.07 10.47 -6.96
C VAL A 186 -7.16 9.36 -6.47
N GLY A 187 -5.94 9.69 -6.10
CA GLY A 187 -4.94 8.76 -5.62
C GLY A 187 -4.30 9.19 -4.33
N TYR A 188 -3.40 8.33 -3.88
CA TYR A 188 -2.65 8.50 -2.66
C TYR A 188 -1.24 7.94 -2.83
N HIS A 189 -0.28 8.54 -2.11
CA HIS A 189 1.08 8.05 -2.02
C HIS A 189 1.67 8.24 -0.61
N ASP A 190 2.35 7.20 -0.14
CA ASP A 190 3.25 7.23 1.01
C ASP A 190 4.53 6.41 0.77
N HIS A 191 5.50 6.64 1.65
CA HIS A 191 6.73 5.89 1.78
C HIS A 191 6.82 5.32 3.20
N ASN A 192 7.22 4.07 3.36
CA ASN A 192 7.40 3.47 4.67
C ASN A 192 8.78 2.84 4.78
N THR A 193 9.42 3.03 5.93
CA THR A 193 10.74 2.50 6.25
C THR A 193 10.66 1.69 7.55
N GLY A 194 11.24 0.49 7.55
CA GLY A 194 11.39 -0.32 8.74
C GLY A 194 12.84 -0.69 8.99
N TYR A 195 13.23 -0.76 10.26
CA TYR A 195 14.58 -1.15 10.69
C TYR A 195 14.61 -2.47 11.44
N GLU A 196 13.54 -3.25 11.32
CA GLU A 196 13.41 -4.62 11.83
C GLU A 196 12.26 -5.32 11.09
N PRO A 197 12.16 -6.66 11.18
CA PRO A 197 11.06 -7.40 10.56
C PRO A 197 9.69 -6.97 11.13
N LEU A 198 8.67 -6.82 10.27
CA LEU A 198 7.31 -6.38 10.67
C LEU A 198 6.72 -7.15 11.85
N LYS A 199 6.97 -8.47 11.93
CA LYS A 199 6.48 -9.34 13.02
C LYS A 199 7.04 -8.98 14.39
N ASP A 200 8.18 -8.27 14.42
CA ASP A 200 8.87 -7.87 15.64
C ASP A 200 8.44 -6.46 16.08
N SER A 201 7.82 -5.68 15.19
CA SER A 201 7.28 -4.36 15.50
C SER A 201 5.84 -4.40 16.02
N PHE A 202 4.97 -5.24 15.46
CA PHE A 202 3.55 -5.28 15.83
C PHE A 202 2.89 -6.64 15.55
N GLU A 203 1.80 -6.93 16.28
CA GLU A 203 1.02 -8.15 16.11
C GLU A 203 0.19 -8.11 14.82
N ASP A 204 -0.55 -7.02 14.63
CA ASP A 204 -1.27 -6.72 13.40
C ASP A 204 -1.46 -5.21 13.22
N TRP A 205 -1.83 -4.82 12.01
CA TRP A 205 -2.23 -3.45 11.72
C TRP A 205 -3.56 -3.38 11.00
N TYR A 206 -4.15 -2.19 11.02
CA TYR A 206 -5.10 -1.74 10.02
C TYR A 206 -4.62 -0.42 9.47
N TRP A 207 -4.68 -0.26 8.16
CA TRP A 207 -4.37 1.00 7.51
C TRP A 207 -5.46 1.32 6.50
N GLY A 208 -5.72 2.60 6.25
CA GLY A 208 -6.66 2.95 5.21
C GLY A 208 -6.85 4.43 5.00
N ARG A 209 -7.54 4.73 3.90
CA ARG A 209 -7.74 6.08 3.38
C ARG A 209 -9.00 6.15 2.55
N ILE A 210 -9.75 7.22 2.81
CA ILE A 210 -11.06 7.47 2.21
C ILE A 210 -11.10 8.90 1.69
N HIS A 211 -11.40 9.07 0.40
CA HIS A 211 -11.59 10.37 -0.22
C HIS A 211 -13.08 10.78 -0.16
N PHE A 212 -13.45 11.57 0.84
CA PHE A 212 -14.71 12.31 0.87
C PHE A 212 -14.64 13.51 -0.10
N PRO A 213 -15.78 14.13 -0.49
CA PRO A 213 -15.75 15.26 -1.43
C PRO A 213 -14.81 16.40 -0.99
N GLN A 214 -14.87 16.78 0.28
CA GLN A 214 -14.12 17.91 0.86
C GLN A 214 -12.97 17.49 1.78
N TYR A 215 -12.87 16.21 2.10
CA TYR A 215 -11.90 15.70 3.07
C TYR A 215 -11.27 14.40 2.61
N THR A 216 -10.11 14.10 3.19
CA THR A 216 -9.47 12.79 3.10
C THR A 216 -9.31 12.26 4.52
N LEU A 217 -9.92 11.13 4.83
CA LEU A 217 -9.53 10.36 6.01
C LEU A 217 -8.28 9.57 5.66
N VAL A 218 -7.27 9.64 6.50
CA VAL A 218 -6.13 8.71 6.53
C VAL A 218 -6.02 8.18 7.95
N TYR A 219 -5.89 6.86 8.11
CA TYR A 219 -5.74 6.26 9.43
C TYR A 219 -4.80 5.07 9.40
N TYR A 220 -4.22 4.82 10.56
CA TYR A 220 -3.30 3.73 10.81
C TYR A 220 -3.46 3.26 12.26
N ILE A 221 -3.73 1.99 12.46
CA ILE A 221 -3.95 1.33 13.74
C ILE A 221 -2.92 0.22 13.86
N MET A 222 -2.05 0.28 14.87
CA MET A 222 -1.07 -0.76 15.18
C MET A 222 -1.41 -1.40 16.52
N ASN A 223 -1.63 -2.72 16.52
CA ASN A 223 -1.73 -3.49 17.75
C ASN A 223 -0.35 -4.04 18.08
N GLY A 224 0.30 -3.46 19.10
CA GLY A 224 1.66 -3.82 19.51
C GLY A 224 1.74 -5.19 20.19
N LEU A 225 2.93 -5.79 20.16
CA LEU A 225 3.19 -7.13 20.72
C LEU A 225 2.94 -7.25 22.23
N ASN A 226 2.96 -6.13 22.96
CA ASN A 226 2.69 -6.04 24.39
C ASN A 226 1.19 -5.81 24.71
N GLY A 227 0.31 -5.87 23.72
CA GLY A 227 -1.13 -5.58 23.85
C GLY A 227 -1.46 -4.08 23.88
N LYS A 228 -0.47 -3.19 23.74
CA LYS A 228 -0.72 -1.75 23.60
C LYS A 228 -1.17 -1.45 22.17
N GLN A 229 -2.39 -0.94 22.04
CA GLN A 229 -2.87 -0.39 20.79
C GLN A 229 -2.38 1.05 20.62
N GLN A 230 -1.84 1.35 19.45
CA GLN A 230 -1.55 2.70 18.99
C GLN A 230 -2.41 2.96 17.76
N HIS A 231 -2.97 4.15 17.62
CA HIS A 231 -3.64 4.53 16.39
C HIS A 231 -3.48 6.01 16.12
N GLU A 232 -3.47 6.34 14.84
CA GLU A 232 -3.48 7.69 14.32
C GLU A 232 -4.55 7.77 13.25
N ALA A 233 -5.34 8.85 13.27
CA ALA A 233 -6.40 9.06 12.30
C ALA A 233 -6.67 10.55 12.12
N TRP A 234 -6.52 11.01 10.86
CA TRP A 234 -6.67 12.41 10.49
C TRP A 234 -7.72 12.59 9.40
N LEU A 235 -8.54 13.62 9.57
CA LEU A 235 -9.34 14.17 8.50
C LEU A 235 -8.62 15.39 7.92
N ILE A 236 -8.10 15.26 6.72
CA ILE A 236 -7.31 16.29 6.03
C ILE A 236 -8.22 17.03 5.04
N SER A 237 -8.24 18.36 5.06
CA SER A 237 -9.07 19.16 4.16
C SER A 237 -8.53 19.12 2.73
N LYS A 238 -9.42 19.06 1.74
CA LYS A 238 -9.03 19.03 0.33
C LYS A 238 -8.39 20.34 -0.13
N GLU A 239 -8.96 21.49 0.27
CA GLU A 239 -8.56 22.81 -0.23
C GLU A 239 -7.26 23.30 0.38
N GLU A 240 -7.17 23.27 1.71
CA GLU A 240 -6.04 23.82 2.45
C GLU A 240 -4.95 22.77 2.75
N GLN A 241 -5.22 21.46 2.53
CA GLN A 241 -4.32 20.35 2.89
C GLN A 241 -3.88 20.41 4.36
N ILE A 242 -4.78 20.82 5.26
CA ILE A 242 -4.53 20.87 6.71
C ILE A 242 -5.34 19.80 7.45
N ILE A 243 -4.87 19.42 8.65
CA ILE A 243 -5.63 18.55 9.55
C ILE A 243 -6.83 19.33 10.06
N SER A 244 -8.02 18.94 9.58
CA SER A 244 -9.29 19.47 10.08
C SER A 244 -9.70 18.80 11.38
N ARG A 245 -9.33 17.54 11.60
CA ARG A 245 -9.71 16.77 12.78
C ARG A 245 -8.78 15.58 13.03
N THR A 246 -8.56 15.25 14.29
CA THR A 246 -7.96 13.99 14.76
C THR A 246 -9.02 13.13 15.44
N PHE A 247 -8.85 11.80 15.41
CA PHE A 247 -9.75 10.87 16.09
C PHE A 247 -9.02 10.14 17.21
N GLU A 248 -9.53 10.29 18.43
CA GLU A 248 -8.94 9.72 19.65
C GLU A 248 -9.62 8.41 20.07
N ASN A 249 -10.88 8.22 19.64
CA ASN A 249 -11.65 7.02 19.97
C ASN A 249 -11.64 6.08 18.78
N LEU A 250 -11.33 4.82 19.06
CA LEU A 250 -11.32 3.74 18.09
C LEU A 250 -12.12 2.55 18.62
N GLU A 251 -12.99 2.00 17.79
CA GLU A 251 -13.68 0.74 18.04
C GLU A 251 -13.51 -0.17 16.83
N LEU A 252 -13.00 -1.38 17.08
CA LEU A 252 -12.92 -2.46 16.10
C LEU A 252 -14.00 -3.49 16.42
N SER A 253 -14.84 -3.82 15.45
CA SER A 253 -15.96 -4.76 15.65
C SER A 253 -16.25 -5.59 14.41
N ASP A 254 -17.23 -6.50 14.54
CA ASP A 254 -17.68 -7.43 13.50
C ASP A 254 -16.55 -8.29 12.92
N PHE A 255 -15.70 -8.87 13.79
CA PHE A 255 -14.59 -9.70 13.35
C PHE A 255 -15.04 -10.92 12.55
N SER A 256 -14.34 -11.21 11.46
CA SER A 256 -14.60 -12.36 10.61
C SER A 256 -13.31 -13.06 10.19
N LYS A 257 -13.35 -14.40 10.26
CA LYS A 257 -12.24 -15.29 9.93
C LYS A 257 -12.30 -15.72 8.47
N THR A 258 -11.16 -15.65 7.78
CA THR A 258 -10.99 -16.24 6.45
C THR A 258 -10.91 -17.76 6.54
N LYS A 259 -10.99 -18.45 5.39
CA LYS A 259 -10.75 -19.90 5.31
C LYS A 259 -9.37 -20.33 5.83
N LEU A 260 -8.39 -19.41 5.79
CA LEU A 260 -7.04 -19.63 6.30
C LEU A 260 -6.92 -19.27 7.79
N GLY A 261 -7.99 -18.83 8.43
CA GLY A 261 -8.01 -18.48 9.85
C GLY A 261 -7.45 -17.09 10.17
N LEU A 262 -7.26 -16.23 9.17
CA LEU A 262 -6.93 -14.82 9.38
C LEU A 262 -8.17 -14.10 9.90
N ASN A 263 -8.09 -13.47 11.07
CA ASN A 263 -9.24 -12.84 11.74
C ASN A 263 -9.07 -11.32 11.71
N SER A 264 -9.99 -10.60 11.07
CA SER A 264 -9.92 -9.15 10.99
C SER A 264 -11.29 -8.53 11.29
N ALA A 265 -11.29 -7.31 11.84
CA ALA A 265 -12.48 -6.49 12.00
C ALA A 265 -13.13 -6.24 10.63
N ARG A 266 -14.46 -6.08 10.61
CA ARG A 266 -15.21 -5.66 9.42
C ARG A 266 -15.83 -4.30 9.58
N SER A 267 -15.94 -3.82 10.82
CA SER A 267 -16.33 -2.47 11.16
C SER A 267 -15.20 -1.80 11.93
N ILE A 268 -14.85 -0.58 11.50
CA ILE A 268 -13.92 0.31 12.21
C ILE A 268 -14.67 1.62 12.45
N ARG A 269 -14.79 2.02 13.71
CA ARG A 269 -15.41 3.29 14.09
C ARG A 269 -14.37 4.21 14.72
N LEU A 270 -14.26 5.40 14.18
CA LEU A 270 -13.39 6.48 14.65
C LEU A 270 -14.28 7.60 15.21
N GLY A 271 -13.96 8.13 16.39
CA GLY A 271 -14.77 9.14 17.09
C GLY A 271 -13.96 10.30 17.65
N SER A 272 -14.47 11.52 17.46
CA SER A 272 -13.87 12.77 17.95
C SER A 272 -14.96 13.79 18.25
N GLY A 273 -15.36 13.87 19.53
CA GLY A 273 -16.48 14.69 19.98
C GLY A 273 -17.80 14.30 19.31
N ASP A 274 -18.37 15.22 18.56
CA ASP A 274 -19.60 15.07 17.77
C ASP A 274 -19.40 14.42 16.39
N THR A 275 -18.15 14.25 15.97
CA THR A 275 -17.81 13.74 14.65
C THR A 275 -17.41 12.28 14.75
N SER A 276 -17.98 11.46 13.89
CA SER A 276 -17.65 10.04 13.82
C SER A 276 -17.53 9.55 12.38
N ILE A 277 -16.61 8.62 12.15
CA ILE A 277 -16.49 7.92 10.88
C ILE A 277 -16.68 6.44 11.14
N THR A 278 -17.59 5.82 10.41
CA THR A 278 -17.77 4.36 10.41
C THR A 278 -17.32 3.81 9.06
N LEU A 279 -16.39 2.87 9.09
CA LEU A 279 -15.85 2.16 7.94
C LEU A 279 -16.37 0.73 7.95
N ASN A 280 -17.06 0.34 6.88
CA ASN A 280 -17.49 -1.04 6.66
C ASN A 280 -16.61 -1.67 5.59
N GLN A 281 -15.81 -2.66 5.97
CA GLN A 281 -14.91 -3.41 5.11
C GLN A 281 -15.69 -4.48 4.32
N SER A 282 -16.66 -4.02 3.53
CA SER A 282 -17.72 -4.81 2.90
C SER A 282 -17.23 -5.70 1.76
N ARG A 283 -16.20 -5.26 1.03
CA ARG A 283 -15.70 -5.91 -0.19
C ARG A 283 -14.22 -6.26 -0.05
N VAL A 284 -13.92 -7.55 -0.07
CA VAL A 284 -12.54 -8.06 -0.09
C VAL A 284 -12.00 -7.97 -1.52
N LEU A 285 -10.93 -7.21 -1.73
CA LEU A 285 -10.23 -7.05 -3.00
C LEU A 285 -9.03 -8.00 -3.13
N ASP A 286 -8.34 -8.27 -2.02
CA ASP A 286 -7.23 -9.23 -1.92
C ASP A 286 -7.37 -10.00 -0.61
N ASN A 287 -7.09 -11.30 -0.65
CA ASN A 287 -7.25 -12.21 0.48
C ASN A 287 -6.11 -13.24 0.54
N GLY A 288 -5.08 -12.92 1.33
CA GLY A 288 -3.93 -13.77 1.56
C GLY A 288 -3.94 -14.45 2.94
N PRO A 289 -2.91 -15.27 3.23
CA PRO A 289 -2.75 -15.92 4.52
C PRO A 289 -2.43 -14.95 5.66
N PHE A 290 -1.83 -13.79 5.39
CA PHE A 290 -1.39 -12.79 6.37
C PHE A 290 -1.89 -11.38 6.06
N TYR A 291 -2.61 -11.19 4.95
CA TYR A 291 -2.96 -9.88 4.41
C TYR A 291 -4.36 -9.88 3.82
N GLN A 292 -5.11 -8.80 4.01
CA GLN A 292 -6.34 -8.53 3.28
C GLN A 292 -6.39 -7.08 2.81
N ARG A 293 -6.95 -6.85 1.63
CA ARG A 293 -7.30 -5.52 1.13
C ARG A 293 -8.80 -5.42 0.93
N PHE A 294 -9.37 -4.26 1.20
CA PHE A 294 -10.78 -3.98 1.05
C PHE A 294 -11.06 -2.73 0.24
N LEU A 295 -12.20 -2.71 -0.41
CA LEU A 295 -12.89 -1.48 -0.77
C LEU A 295 -13.93 -1.21 0.32
N ALA A 296 -13.61 -0.30 1.24
CA ALA A 296 -14.47 0.03 2.35
C ALA A 296 -15.54 1.05 1.94
N ASP A 297 -16.75 0.87 2.47
CA ASP A 297 -17.81 1.88 2.44
C ASP A 297 -17.74 2.68 3.75
N ALA A 298 -17.52 3.99 3.63
CA ALA A 298 -17.30 4.89 4.75
C ALA A 298 -18.45 5.88 4.91
N THR A 299 -18.84 6.16 6.15
CA THR A 299 -19.81 7.20 6.49
C THR A 299 -19.21 8.14 7.53
N LEU A 300 -18.95 9.38 7.13
CA LEU A 300 -18.61 10.50 8.02
C LEU A 300 -19.92 11.11 8.50
N THR A 301 -20.06 11.33 9.81
CA THR A 301 -21.19 12.02 10.42
C THR A 301 -20.66 13.12 11.34
N ASP A 302 -21.14 14.34 11.15
CA ASP A 302 -20.82 15.52 11.94
C ASP A 302 -22.10 16.37 12.16
N GLN A 303 -21.96 17.60 12.64
CA GLN A 303 -23.09 18.51 12.83
C GLN A 303 -23.75 18.94 11.51
N GLU A 304 -23.02 18.91 10.39
CA GLU A 304 -23.48 19.36 9.07
C GLU A 304 -24.25 18.28 8.33
N GLY A 305 -23.96 17.00 8.62
CA GLY A 305 -24.76 15.88 8.16
C GLY A 305 -23.99 14.58 8.06
N SER A 306 -24.36 13.76 7.07
CA SER A 306 -23.76 12.46 6.82
C SER A 306 -23.26 12.36 5.38
N PHE A 307 -21.95 12.11 5.23
CA PHE A 307 -21.27 12.00 3.95
C PHE A 307 -20.81 10.57 3.74
N LYS A 308 -21.06 10.04 2.53
CA LYS A 308 -20.64 8.69 2.16
C LYS A 308 -19.51 8.72 1.15
N ALA A 309 -18.53 7.87 1.35
CA ALA A 309 -17.41 7.71 0.44
C ALA A 309 -16.97 6.24 0.39
N LYS A 310 -16.07 5.96 -0.54
CA LYS A 310 -15.37 4.68 -0.62
C LYS A 310 -13.88 4.94 -0.54
N GLY A 311 -13.14 3.95 -0.10
CA GLY A 311 -11.68 4.00 -0.13
C GLY A 311 -11.05 2.65 0.12
N ILE A 312 -9.73 2.64 0.06
CA ILE A 312 -8.94 1.43 0.21
C ILE A 312 -8.57 1.28 1.68
N THR A 313 -8.72 0.07 2.21
CA THR A 313 -8.27 -0.27 3.56
C THR A 313 -7.57 -1.62 3.52
N GLU A 314 -6.65 -1.83 4.45
CA GLU A 314 -5.77 -2.99 4.49
C GLU A 314 -5.67 -3.52 5.92
N TYR A 315 -5.55 -4.82 6.04
CA TYR A 315 -5.28 -5.53 7.29
C TYR A 315 -4.07 -6.44 7.08
N ILE A 316 -3.13 -6.44 8.02
CA ILE A 316 -1.98 -7.33 7.97
C ILE A 316 -1.70 -7.95 9.33
N LYS A 317 -1.35 -9.23 9.34
CA LYS A 317 -0.86 -9.96 10.52
C LYS A 317 0.52 -10.56 10.18
N PRO A 318 1.63 -9.84 10.43
CA PRO A 318 2.93 -10.15 9.84
C PRO A 318 3.56 -11.47 10.27
N ASP A 319 3.34 -11.92 11.51
CA ASP A 319 3.89 -13.20 12.02
C ASP A 319 3.57 -14.39 11.10
N ARG A 320 2.41 -14.36 10.46
CA ARG A 320 1.94 -15.43 9.58
C ARG A 320 2.80 -15.61 8.33
N ILE A 321 3.45 -14.59 7.75
CA ILE A 321 4.35 -14.83 6.59
C ILE A 321 5.60 -15.65 6.99
N TYR A 322 5.95 -15.70 8.28
CA TYR A 322 7.06 -16.51 8.79
C TYR A 322 6.68 -17.98 9.00
N GLU A 323 5.39 -18.33 8.92
CA GLU A 323 4.92 -19.71 8.98
C GLU A 323 5.06 -20.38 7.60
N GLU A 324 6.06 -21.26 7.45
CA GLU A 324 6.40 -21.92 6.18
C GLU A 324 5.24 -22.68 5.52
N LYS A 325 4.25 -23.11 6.31
CA LYS A 325 3.02 -23.75 5.80
C LYS A 325 2.22 -22.88 4.84
N TYR A 326 2.44 -21.56 4.81
CA TYR A 326 1.81 -20.66 3.85
C TYR A 326 2.69 -20.34 2.64
N TRP A 327 3.98 -20.68 2.65
CA TRP A 327 4.93 -20.30 1.60
C TRP A 327 4.57 -20.88 0.23
N TRP A 328 3.92 -22.03 0.16
CA TRP A 328 3.44 -22.56 -1.12
C TRP A 328 2.43 -21.61 -1.80
N MET A 329 1.55 -20.95 -1.05
CA MET A 329 0.62 -19.95 -1.60
C MET A 329 1.36 -18.70 -2.07
N VAL A 330 2.33 -18.25 -1.27
CA VAL A 330 3.15 -17.09 -1.60
C VAL A 330 3.97 -17.36 -2.87
N ARG A 331 4.61 -18.53 -2.97
CA ARG A 331 5.40 -18.95 -4.14
C ARG A 331 4.55 -19.13 -5.42
N MET A 332 3.23 -19.31 -5.30
CA MET A 332 2.33 -19.28 -6.47
C MET A 332 2.04 -17.85 -6.95
N ARG A 333 1.93 -16.87 -6.04
CA ARG A 333 1.64 -15.46 -6.34
C ARG A 333 2.90 -14.66 -6.70
N LEU A 334 3.93 -14.75 -5.85
CA LEU A 334 5.20 -14.03 -5.94
C LEU A 334 6.16 -14.71 -6.92
N ARG A 335 6.52 -14.00 -7.99
CA ARG A 335 7.40 -14.45 -9.06
C ARG A 335 8.84 -14.01 -8.78
N PHE A 336 9.75 -14.98 -8.57
CA PHE A 336 11.18 -14.71 -8.32
C PHE A 336 12.03 -14.74 -9.59
N LEU A 337 12.41 -13.60 -10.17
CA LEU A 337 13.14 -13.56 -11.45
C LEU A 337 14.55 -14.21 -11.43
N SER A 338 15.08 -14.51 -10.25
CA SER A 338 16.29 -15.31 -10.05
C SER A 338 16.07 -16.82 -10.16
N GLN A 339 14.82 -17.29 -10.24
CA GLN A 339 14.43 -18.71 -10.32
C GLN A 339 13.53 -18.99 -11.53
N LYS A 340 13.36 -20.28 -11.84
CA LYS A 340 12.34 -20.74 -12.79
C LYS A 340 10.93 -20.41 -12.25
N PRO A 341 9.98 -20.01 -13.10
CA PRO A 341 8.61 -19.73 -12.68
C PRO A 341 7.93 -20.99 -12.13
N HIS A 342 7.11 -20.80 -11.10
CA HIS A 342 6.21 -21.86 -10.64
C HIS A 342 5.23 -22.23 -11.76
N TRP A 343 4.85 -23.50 -11.89
CA TRP A 343 4.03 -23.95 -13.02
C TRP A 343 2.66 -23.24 -13.09
N VAL A 344 2.08 -22.84 -11.94
CA VAL A 344 0.86 -22.01 -11.86
C VAL A 344 1.06 -20.64 -12.49
N GLN A 345 2.24 -20.02 -12.33
CA GLN A 345 2.56 -18.68 -12.87
C GLN A 345 2.64 -18.67 -14.38
N ARG A 346 2.86 -19.83 -15.01
CA ARG A 346 2.86 -19.98 -16.48
C ARG A 346 1.46 -20.18 -17.07
N SER A 347 0.48 -20.51 -16.23
CA SER A 347 -0.88 -20.81 -16.68
C SER A 347 -1.75 -19.55 -16.61
N LYS A 348 -2.22 -19.06 -17.76
CA LYS A 348 -3.13 -17.91 -17.82
C LYS A 348 -4.37 -18.11 -16.94
N MET A 349 -4.92 -19.32 -16.93
CA MET A 349 -6.09 -19.66 -16.14
C MET A 349 -5.76 -19.77 -14.65
N LEU A 350 -4.77 -20.59 -14.27
CA LEU A 350 -4.54 -20.88 -12.85
C LEU A 350 -3.91 -19.70 -12.11
N TYR A 351 -3.10 -18.89 -12.80
CA TYR A 351 -2.52 -17.69 -12.21
C TYR A 351 -3.64 -16.79 -11.64
N GLN A 352 -4.74 -16.63 -12.38
CA GLN A 352 -5.91 -15.83 -11.94
C GLN A 352 -6.59 -16.29 -10.66
N TRP A 353 -6.38 -17.53 -10.26
CA TRP A 353 -6.97 -18.11 -9.05
C TRP A 353 -6.04 -17.98 -7.85
N THR A 354 -4.82 -17.50 -8.09
CA THR A 354 -3.86 -17.32 -7.02
C THR A 354 -4.24 -16.12 -6.18
N TRP A 355 -4.77 -15.01 -6.74
CA TRP A 355 -5.14 -13.78 -6.02
C TRP A 355 -6.58 -13.72 -5.51
#